data_AF-A0AAQ3WWZ8-F1
#
_entry.id   AF-A0AAQ3WWZ8-F1
#
_cell.length_a   1.000
_cell.length_b   1.000
_cell.length_c   1.000
_cell.angle_alpha   90.00
_cell.angle_beta   90.00
_cell.angle_gamma   90.00
#
_symmetry.space_group_name_H-M   'P 1'
#
loop_
_entity.id
_entity.type
_entity.pdbx_description
1 polymer ?
#
loop_
_entity_poly.entity_id
_entity_poly.type
_entity_poly.pdbx_seq_one_letter_code
_entity_poly.pdbx_strand_id
1 'polypeptide(L)'
;MRPPVFTTCPEPLAADDWLRTIESKFTLLPGLTEQEKARFAAQLLQGPAGAWHAMFQAMQQRDHVVTWEELRTAFRAHYIPASLMEQKQREFRELK
;
A
#
# COMPACT_ATOMS: atom_id res chain seq x y z
N MET A 1 -9.66 14.63 10.96
CA MET A 1 -8.98 13.32 11.00
C MET A 1 -7.66 13.44 10.24
N ARG A 2 -6.51 13.10 10.83
CA ARG A 2 -5.26 12.96 10.05
C ARG A 2 -5.23 11.57 9.43
N PRO A 3 -5.08 11.44 8.10
CA PRO A 3 -4.86 10.13 7.52
C PRO A 3 -3.50 9.57 8.01
N PRO A 4 -3.40 8.26 8.27
CA PRO A 4 -2.14 7.64 8.67
C PRO A 4 -1.14 7.75 7.51
N VAL A 5 0.02 8.31 7.81
CA VAL A 5 1.16 8.40 6.90
C VAL A 5 1.93 7.09 6.97
N PHE A 6 2.29 6.51 5.82
CA PHE A 6 3.14 5.33 5.74
C PHE A 6 4.52 5.72 5.21
N THR A 7 5.54 5.62 6.06
CA THR A 7 6.92 6.01 5.74
C THR A 7 7.76 4.80 5.33
N THR A 8 7.82 3.78 6.21
CA THR A 8 8.38 2.44 5.98
C THR A 8 7.92 1.56 7.13
N CYS A 9 7.73 0.26 6.89
CA CYS A 9 7.71 -0.69 8.00
C CYS A 9 8.53 -1.94 7.65
N PRO A 10 9.44 -2.39 8.54
CA PRO A 10 10.01 -3.73 8.46
C PRO A 10 8.97 -4.83 8.75
N GLU A 11 7.74 -4.47 9.16
CA GLU A 11 6.67 -5.41 9.45
C GLU A 11 5.59 -5.45 8.35
N PRO A 12 5.39 -6.62 7.70
CA PRO A 12 4.34 -6.83 6.69
C PRO A 12 2.93 -6.54 7.19
N LEU A 13 2.68 -6.73 8.50
CA LEU A 13 1.39 -6.49 9.13
C LEU A 13 1.00 -5.01 9.10
N ALA A 14 1.95 -4.10 9.35
CA ALA A 14 1.67 -2.66 9.32
C ALA A 14 1.35 -2.16 7.90
N ALA A 15 1.93 -2.80 6.88
CA ALA A 15 1.61 -2.51 5.48
C ALA A 15 0.20 -3.03 5.10
N ASP A 16 -0.21 -4.21 5.58
CA ASP A 16 -1.58 -4.71 5.37
C ASP A 16 -2.61 -3.85 6.12
N ASP A 17 -2.33 -3.48 7.36
CA ASP A 17 -3.20 -2.61 8.18
C ASP A 17 -3.37 -1.22 7.56
N TRP A 18 -2.29 -0.67 6.98
CA TRP A 18 -2.37 0.58 6.23
C TRP A 18 -3.30 0.43 5.02
N LEU A 19 -3.14 -0.62 4.20
CA LEU A 19 -4.02 -0.87 3.06
C LEU A 19 -5.49 -1.00 3.46
N ARG A 20 -5.79 -1.79 4.50
CA ARG A 20 -7.16 -1.95 5.02
C ARG A 20 -7.75 -0.61 5.48
N THR A 21 -6.92 0.22 6.13
CA THR A 21 -7.34 1.55 6.58
C THR A 21 -7.68 2.47 5.40
N ILE A 22 -6.91 2.41 4.31
CA ILE A 22 -7.19 3.18 3.10
C ILE A 22 -8.45 2.66 2.38
N GLU A 23 -8.59 1.33 2.23
CA GLU A 23 -9.78 0.71 1.64
C GLU A 23 -11.05 1.11 2.43
N SER A 24 -11.00 1.08 3.77
CA SER A 24 -12.08 1.55 4.63
C SER A 24 -12.38 3.04 4.51
N LYS A 25 -11.44 3.89 4.09
CA LYS A 25 -11.72 5.31 3.82
C LYS A 25 -12.46 5.47 2.50
N PHE A 26 -12.11 4.68 1.49
CA PHE A 26 -12.80 4.72 0.20
C PHE A 26 -14.25 4.24 0.28
N THR A 27 -14.58 3.32 1.19
CA THR A 27 -15.99 2.95 1.43
C THR A 27 -16.83 4.10 1.99
N LEU A 28 -16.21 5.05 2.71
CA LEU A 28 -16.86 6.25 3.23
C LEU A 28 -16.93 7.41 2.22
N LEU A 29 -16.24 7.30 1.08
CA LEU A 29 -16.15 8.32 0.04
C LEU A 29 -16.69 7.78 -1.30
N PRO A 30 -18.01 7.52 -1.40
CA PRO A 30 -18.60 7.04 -2.64
C PRO A 30 -18.48 8.12 -3.73
N GLY A 31 -17.95 7.73 -4.90
CA GLY A 31 -17.80 8.62 -6.06
C GLY A 31 -16.36 8.88 -6.50
N LEU A 32 -15.34 8.47 -5.72
CA LEU A 32 -13.96 8.51 -6.19
C LEU A 32 -13.72 7.48 -7.30
N THR A 33 -13.16 7.94 -8.41
CA THR A 33 -12.65 7.08 -9.48
C THR A 33 -11.43 6.30 -9.02
N GLU A 34 -11.10 5.20 -9.71
CA GLU A 34 -9.91 4.40 -9.40
C GLU A 34 -8.61 5.22 -9.49
N GLN A 35 -8.55 6.20 -10.40
CA GLN A 35 -7.42 7.13 -10.51
C GLN A 35 -7.32 8.06 -9.30
N GLU A 36 -8.45 8.63 -8.84
CA GLU A 36 -8.47 9.52 -7.68
C GLU A 36 -8.11 8.77 -6.40
N LYS A 37 -8.57 7.53 -6.25
CA LYS A 37 -8.16 6.66 -5.15
C LYS A 37 -6.65 6.39 -5.17
N ALA A 38 -6.08 6.07 -6.34
CA ALA A 38 -4.65 5.86 -6.48
C ALA A 38 -3.85 7.12 -6.07
N ARG A 39 -4.25 8.29 -6.58
CA ARG A 39 -3.64 9.59 -6.22
C ARG A 39 -3.74 9.88 -4.72
N PHE A 40 -4.91 9.66 -4.13
CA PHE A 40 -5.12 9.86 -2.69
C PHE A 40 -4.18 8.98 -1.87
N ALA A 41 -4.11 7.68 -2.17
CA ALA A 41 -3.25 6.75 -1.44
C ALA A 41 -1.76 7.08 -1.64
N ALA A 42 -1.35 7.44 -2.85
CA ALA A 42 0.01 7.85 -3.17
C ALA A 42 0.48 9.05 -2.32
N GLN A 43 -0.40 10.02 -2.05
CA GLN A 43 -0.07 11.18 -1.20
C GLN A 43 0.19 10.81 0.27
N LEU A 44 -0.27 9.64 0.71
CA LEU A 44 -0.07 9.15 2.08
C LEU A 44 1.20 8.31 2.23
N LEU A 45 1.86 7.98 1.12
CA LEU A 45 3.17 7.35 1.09
C LEU A 45 4.24 8.44 1.24
N GLN A 46 5.05 8.34 2.28
CA GLN A 46 6.14 9.29 2.57
C GLN A 46 7.46 8.53 2.75
N GLY A 47 8.57 9.26 2.88
CA GLY A 47 9.88 8.64 3.09
C GLY A 47 10.22 7.60 2.01
N PRO A 48 10.77 6.43 2.38
CA PRO A 48 11.09 5.40 1.39
C PRO A 48 9.87 4.82 0.66
N ALA A 49 8.68 4.79 1.27
CA ALA A 49 7.47 4.38 0.56
C ALA A 49 7.04 5.40 -0.52
N GLY A 50 7.22 6.69 -0.24
CA GLY A 50 7.06 7.75 -1.24
C GLY A 50 8.07 7.64 -2.39
N ALA A 51 9.34 7.31 -2.07
CA ALA A 51 10.37 7.09 -3.08
C ALA A 51 10.07 5.88 -3.98
N TRP A 52 9.61 4.77 -3.39
CA TRP A 52 9.13 3.61 -4.13
C TRP A 52 7.97 3.97 -5.06
N HIS A 53 6.99 4.74 -4.58
CA HIS A 53 5.86 5.17 -5.40
C HIS A 53 6.32 6.01 -6.60
N ALA A 54 7.26 6.94 -6.39
CA ALA A 54 7.83 7.74 -7.48
C ALA A 54 8.52 6.86 -8.54
N MET A 55 9.26 5.82 -8.12
CA MET A 55 9.84 4.84 -9.04
C MET A 55 8.77 4.01 -9.76
N PHE A 56 7.77 3.53 -9.03
CA PHE A 56 6.63 2.78 -9.59
C PHE A 56 5.92 3.58 -10.67
N GLN A 57 5.69 4.88 -10.44
CA GLN A 57 5.09 5.79 -11.41
C GLN A 57 6.01 6.06 -12.61
N ALA A 58 7.33 6.20 -12.40
CA ALA A 58 8.30 6.41 -13.47
C ALA A 58 8.45 5.19 -14.41
N MET A 59 8.11 3.99 -13.95
CA MET A 59 8.11 2.76 -14.75
C MET A 59 6.86 2.59 -15.62
N GLN A 60 5.84 3.43 -15.45
CA GLN A 60 4.61 3.38 -16.24
C GLN A 60 4.80 4.01 -17.63
N GLN A 61 3.94 3.64 -18.58
CA GLN A 61 3.90 4.30 -19.89
C GLN A 61 3.46 5.76 -19.73
N ARG A 62 3.90 6.65 -20.64
CA ARG A 62 3.69 8.11 -20.53
C ARG A 62 2.22 8.55 -20.36
N ASP A 63 1.29 7.78 -20.92
CA ASP A 63 -0.14 8.07 -20.86
C ASP A 63 -0.91 7.07 -19.97
N HIS A 64 -0.20 6.19 -19.26
CA HIS A 64 -0.82 5.22 -18.38
C HIS A 64 -1.35 5.91 -17.12
N VAL A 65 -2.63 5.69 -16.86
CA VAL A 65 -3.28 6.14 -15.64
C VAL A 65 -3.27 4.99 -14.65
N VAL A 66 -2.41 5.10 -13.64
CA VAL A 66 -2.39 4.16 -12.52
C VAL A 66 -3.75 4.16 -11.82
N THR A 67 -4.33 2.98 -11.75
CA THR A 67 -5.55 2.68 -11.00
C THR A 67 -5.21 2.29 -9.56
N TRP A 68 -6.22 2.38 -8.67
CA TRP A 68 -6.04 1.96 -7.28
C TRP A 68 -5.71 0.46 -7.18
N GLU A 69 -6.33 -0.38 -8.00
CA GLU A 69 -6.05 -1.81 -8.04
C GLU A 69 -4.58 -2.11 -8.39
N GLU A 70 -4.01 -1.42 -9.38
CA GLU A 70 -2.60 -1.59 -9.76
C GLU A 70 -1.66 -1.13 -8.66
N LEU A 71 -1.91 0.05 -8.08
CA LEU A 71 -1.12 0.56 -6.96
C LEU A 71 -1.16 -0.40 -5.78
N ARG A 72 -2.35 -0.90 -5.42
CA ARG A 72 -2.55 -1.86 -4.32
C ARG A 72 -1.80 -3.16 -4.57
N THR A 73 -1.86 -3.68 -5.79
CA THR A 73 -1.19 -4.93 -6.17
C THR A 73 0.33 -4.77 -6.10
N ALA A 74 0.86 -3.70 -6.68
CA ALA A 74 2.29 -3.40 -6.62
C ALA A 74 2.78 -3.16 -5.20
N PHE A 75 2.00 -2.45 -4.38
CA PHE A 75 2.31 -2.19 -2.98
C PHE A 75 2.38 -3.49 -2.16
N ARG A 76 1.39 -4.39 -2.32
CA ARG A 76 1.40 -5.70 -1.66
C ARG A 76 2.60 -6.54 -2.06
N ALA A 77 2.91 -6.59 -3.35
CA ALA A 77 4.06 -7.35 -3.84
C ALA A 77 5.40 -6.84 -3.26
N HIS A 78 5.52 -5.54 -3.04
CA HIS A 78 6.75 -4.92 -2.53
C HIS A 78 6.89 -4.99 -1.01
N TYR A 79 5.82 -4.67 -0.26
CA TYR A 79 5.86 -4.54 1.21
C TYR A 79 5.29 -5.74 1.98
N ILE A 80 4.54 -6.62 1.31
CA ILE A 80 3.91 -7.81 1.91
C ILE A 80 4.28 -9.06 1.07
N PRO A 81 5.57 -9.37 0.89
CA PRO A 81 5.95 -10.59 0.19
C PRO A 81 5.47 -11.81 0.98
N ALA A 82 4.94 -12.81 0.26
CA ALA A 82 4.37 -14.03 0.86
C ALA A 82 5.35 -14.74 1.80
N SER A 83 6.65 -14.73 1.47
CA SER A 83 7.71 -15.31 2.30
C SER A 83 7.83 -14.67 3.69
N LEU A 84 7.65 -13.35 3.81
CA LEU A 84 7.66 -12.68 5.11
C LEU A 84 6.40 -13.00 5.93
N MET A 85 5.24 -13.16 5.26
CA MET A 85 3.99 -13.56 5.91
C MET A 85 4.06 -15.02 6.41
N GLU A 86 4.68 -15.91 5.64
CA GLU A 86 4.94 -17.30 6.03
C GLU A 86 5.92 -17.42 7.20
N GLN A 87 6.99 -16.60 7.20
CA GLN A 87 7.91 -16.53 8.32
C GLN A 87 7.21 -16.07 9.60
N LYS A 88 6.41 -15.00 9.54
CA LYS A 88 5.64 -14.51 10.70
C LYS A 88 4.63 -15.53 11.23
N GLN A 89 3.95 -16.27 10.35
CA GLN A 89 3.07 -17.38 10.74
C GLN A 89 3.82 -18.55 11.39
N ARG A 90 5.09 -18.76 11.04
CA ARG A 90 5.93 -19.77 11.69
C ARG A 90 6.34 -19.31 13.08
N GLU A 91 6.86 -18.08 13.20
CA GLU A 91 7.21 -17.45 14.48
C GLU A 91 6.02 -17.47 15.46
N PHE A 92 4.80 -17.12 15.00
CA PHE A 92 3.60 -17.18 15.84
C PHE A 92 3.24 -18.60 16.31
N ARG A 93 3.49 -19.61 15.47
CA ARG A 93 3.25 -21.03 15.84
C ARG A 93 4.30 -21.57 16.81
N GLU A 94 5.51 -21.02 16.80
CA GLU A 94 6.62 -21.42 17.67
C GLU A 94 6.59 -20.73 19.05
N LEU A 95 5.81 -19.67 19.23
CA LEU A 95 5.59 -18.96 20.50
C LEU A 95 4.65 -19.71 21.48
N LYS A 96 4.61 -21.05 21.45
CA LYS A 96 3.80 -21.87 22.36
C LYS A 96 4.45 -22.03 23.74
#